data_AF-A0A3B9WCT1-F1
#
_entry.id   AF-A0A3B9WCT1-F1
#
_cell.length_a   1.000
_cell.length_b   1.000
_cell.length_c   1.000
_cell.angle_alpha   90.00
_cell.angle_beta   90.00
_cell.angle_gamma   90.00
#
_symmetry.space_group_name_H-M   'P 1'
#
loop_
_entity.id
_entity.type
_entity.pdbx_description
1 polymer ?
#
loop_
_entity_poly.entity_id
_entity_poly.type
_entity_poly.pdbx_seq_one_letter_code
_entity_poly.pdbx_strand_id
1 'polypeptide(L)'
;MTTPTFTMGPAILFCPADRPERFAKAAERADAVILDLEDAVAPEAKPAARDHVRAADLDPATTVVRVNDAASPFFEDDLAAVRGTPFRTVMLAKAESAEQVRRVTDALPDVQVIALCETAAGIVAASEIAEQSGVVALMWGAEDLVASLGGRSSRRPGGSYRDVAVAARAAVLLAAGAHGKAAIDAVHVDIADTE
;
A
#
# COMPACT_ATOMS: atom_id res chain seq x y z
N MET A 1 2.18 -14.19 21.63
CA MET A 1 1.17 -13.98 20.57
C MET A 1 1.94 -14.04 19.26
N THR A 2 1.69 -15.05 18.43
CA THR A 2 2.32 -15.16 17.12
C THR A 2 1.78 -14.05 16.23
N THR A 3 2.64 -13.13 15.82
CA THR A 3 2.32 -12.17 14.75
C THR A 3 1.74 -12.96 13.58
N PRO A 4 0.56 -12.62 13.05
CA PRO A 4 0.07 -13.19 11.80
C PRO A 4 1.19 -13.07 10.78
N THR A 5 1.64 -14.19 10.26
CA THR A 5 2.65 -14.19 9.21
C THR A 5 1.98 -13.63 7.98
N PHE A 6 2.41 -12.46 7.52
CA PHE A 6 2.07 -12.00 6.18
C PHE A 6 2.54 -13.08 5.21
N THR A 7 1.60 -13.79 4.60
CA THR A 7 1.88 -15.04 3.89
C THR A 7 2.53 -14.84 2.54
N MET A 8 2.61 -13.59 2.09
CA MET A 8 3.06 -13.14 0.77
C MET A 8 4.58 -12.94 0.66
N GLY A 9 5.37 -13.43 1.62
CA GLY A 9 6.84 -13.33 1.63
C GLY A 9 7.37 -11.89 1.81
N PRO A 10 8.71 -11.73 1.94
CA PRO A 10 9.33 -10.44 2.19
C PRO A 10 9.55 -9.59 0.93
N ALA A 11 9.60 -10.17 -0.27
CA ALA A 11 9.86 -9.43 -1.51
C ALA A 11 8.54 -9.06 -2.21
N ILE A 12 8.06 -7.84 -1.95
CA ILE A 12 6.83 -7.30 -2.54
C ILE A 12 7.19 -6.27 -3.61
N LEU A 13 6.63 -6.43 -4.82
CA LEU A 13 6.97 -5.60 -5.97
C LEU A 13 5.78 -4.81 -6.50
N PHE A 14 5.90 -3.49 -6.54
CA PHE A 14 4.94 -2.63 -7.24
C PHE A 14 5.03 -2.82 -8.76
N CYS A 15 3.87 -2.92 -9.40
CA CYS A 15 3.72 -2.97 -10.85
C CYS A 15 2.61 -2.00 -11.28
N PRO A 16 2.91 -0.98 -12.10
CA PRO A 16 1.90 -0.04 -12.58
C PRO A 16 0.77 -0.78 -13.30
N ALA A 17 -0.49 -0.56 -12.89
CA ALA A 17 -1.62 -1.28 -13.46
C ALA A 17 -1.95 -0.88 -14.92
N ASP A 18 -1.38 0.22 -15.42
CA ASP A 18 -1.43 0.60 -16.84
C ASP A 18 -0.40 -0.14 -17.72
N ARG A 19 0.40 -1.06 -17.14
CA ARG A 19 1.43 -1.88 -17.82
C ARG A 19 1.16 -3.39 -17.71
N PRO A 20 0.04 -3.91 -18.26
CA PRO A 20 -0.34 -5.32 -18.13
C PRO A 20 0.72 -6.27 -18.71
N GLU A 21 1.51 -5.81 -19.68
CA GLU A 21 2.62 -6.59 -20.25
C GLU A 21 3.72 -6.93 -19.22
N ARG A 22 3.72 -6.28 -18.05
CA ARG A 22 4.68 -6.50 -16.96
C ARG A 22 4.16 -7.41 -15.85
N PHE A 23 2.86 -7.70 -15.79
CA PHE A 23 2.23 -8.42 -14.67
C PHE A 23 2.85 -9.79 -14.43
N ALA A 24 2.90 -10.63 -15.46
CA ALA A 24 3.45 -11.99 -15.35
C ALA A 24 4.93 -11.97 -14.91
N LYS A 25 5.72 -11.04 -15.44
CA LYS A 25 7.14 -10.90 -15.07
C LYS A 25 7.31 -10.40 -13.65
N ALA A 26 6.45 -9.50 -13.17
CA ALA A 26 6.48 -9.05 -11.78
C ALA A 26 6.19 -10.22 -10.83
N ALA A 27 5.19 -11.05 -11.14
CA ALA A 27 4.82 -12.21 -10.34
C ALA A 27 5.90 -13.31 -10.32
N GLU A 28 6.67 -13.48 -11.41
CA GLU A 28 7.81 -14.40 -11.45
C GLU A 28 8.98 -13.95 -10.56
N ARG A 29 9.09 -12.64 -10.27
CA ARG A 29 10.28 -12.03 -9.65
C ARG A 29 10.09 -11.60 -8.21
N ALA A 30 8.91 -11.77 -7.66
CA ALA A 30 8.54 -11.33 -6.33
C ALA A 30 7.74 -12.41 -5.61
N ASP A 31 7.74 -12.36 -4.28
CA ASP A 31 6.85 -13.21 -3.48
C ASP A 31 5.39 -12.73 -3.58
N ALA A 32 5.20 -11.42 -3.78
CA ALA A 32 3.91 -10.82 -4.12
C ALA A 32 4.03 -9.58 -5.00
N VAL A 33 2.96 -9.30 -5.75
CA VAL A 33 2.86 -8.13 -6.63
C VAL A 33 1.79 -7.19 -6.11
N ILE A 34 2.11 -5.89 -6.11
CA ILE A 34 1.13 -4.82 -5.91
C ILE A 34 0.78 -4.25 -7.29
N LEU A 35 -0.41 -4.56 -7.80
CA LEU A 35 -0.98 -3.89 -8.96
C LEU A 35 -1.40 -2.48 -8.54
N ASP A 36 -0.73 -1.48 -9.10
CA ASP A 36 -0.85 -0.11 -8.62
C ASP A 36 -1.80 0.74 -9.47
N LEU A 37 -2.91 1.19 -8.90
CA LEU A 37 -3.86 2.12 -9.53
C LEU A 37 -3.62 3.58 -9.11
N GLU A 38 -2.66 3.85 -8.23
CA GLU A 38 -2.42 5.14 -7.60
C GLU A 38 -1.29 5.91 -8.29
N ASP A 39 -0.18 6.21 -7.63
CA ASP A 39 0.82 7.17 -8.10
C ASP A 39 1.63 6.71 -9.33
N ALA A 40 1.72 5.40 -9.59
CA ALA A 40 2.36 4.91 -10.81
C ALA A 40 1.50 5.05 -12.07
N VAL A 41 0.22 5.45 -11.93
CA VAL A 41 -0.74 5.55 -13.04
C VAL A 41 -1.26 6.98 -13.17
N ALA A 42 -0.97 7.59 -14.33
CA ALA A 42 -1.48 8.92 -14.68
C ALA A 42 -3.03 8.96 -14.63
N PRO A 43 -3.64 10.08 -14.22
CA PRO A 43 -5.10 10.21 -14.09
C PRO A 43 -5.90 9.72 -15.30
N GLU A 44 -5.44 10.03 -16.51
CA GLU A 44 -6.09 9.68 -17.77
C GLU A 44 -5.99 8.18 -18.10
N ALA A 45 -5.00 7.50 -17.53
CA ALA A 45 -4.76 6.07 -17.71
C ALA A 45 -5.50 5.21 -16.67
N LYS A 46 -6.01 5.78 -15.57
CA LYS A 46 -6.69 5.04 -14.50
C LYS A 46 -7.88 4.19 -14.99
N PRO A 47 -8.73 4.64 -15.93
CA PRO A 47 -9.78 3.77 -16.49
C PRO A 47 -9.23 2.50 -17.14
N ALA A 48 -8.21 2.63 -18.01
CA ALA A 48 -7.58 1.49 -18.66
C ALA A 48 -6.85 0.58 -17.65
N ALA A 49 -6.18 1.17 -16.65
CA ALA A 49 -5.52 0.42 -15.60
C ALA A 49 -6.50 -0.45 -14.78
N ARG A 50 -7.70 0.06 -14.49
CA ARG A 50 -8.77 -0.73 -13.85
C ARG A 50 -9.24 -1.89 -14.73
N ASP A 51 -9.37 -1.69 -16.04
CA ASP A 51 -9.72 -2.76 -16.97
C ASP A 51 -8.63 -3.84 -17.01
N HIS A 52 -7.36 -3.46 -16.95
CA HIS A 52 -6.25 -4.40 -16.83
C HIS A 52 -6.29 -5.18 -15.52
N VAL A 53 -6.61 -4.55 -14.38
CA VAL A 53 -6.81 -5.25 -13.09
C VAL A 53 -7.95 -6.25 -13.19
N ARG A 54 -9.06 -5.91 -13.87
CA ARG A 54 -10.18 -6.85 -14.08
C ARG A 54 -9.78 -8.05 -14.94
N ALA A 55 -8.91 -7.85 -15.92
CA ALA A 55 -8.45 -8.88 -16.84
C ALA A 55 -7.18 -9.63 -16.37
N ALA A 56 -6.60 -9.25 -15.23
CA ALA A 56 -5.34 -9.81 -14.76
C ALA A 56 -5.48 -11.29 -14.38
N ASP A 57 -4.66 -12.13 -15.02
CA ASP A 57 -4.51 -13.56 -14.71
C ASP A 57 -3.28 -13.74 -13.82
N LEU A 58 -3.43 -13.40 -12.54
CA LEU A 58 -2.42 -13.54 -11.49
C LEU A 58 -2.98 -14.36 -10.32
N ASP A 59 -2.10 -15.01 -9.57
CA ASP A 59 -2.50 -15.73 -8.36
C ASP A 59 -3.05 -14.74 -7.32
N PRO A 60 -4.33 -14.85 -6.93
CA PRO A 60 -4.93 -13.95 -5.95
C PRO A 60 -4.30 -14.06 -4.55
N ALA A 61 -3.65 -15.19 -4.23
CA ALA A 61 -3.00 -15.40 -2.94
C ALA A 61 -1.71 -14.57 -2.77
N THR A 62 -1.14 -14.08 -3.88
CA THR A 62 0.11 -13.29 -3.90
C THR A 62 -0.05 -11.98 -4.67
N THR A 63 -1.29 -11.53 -4.90
CA THR A 63 -1.59 -10.27 -5.60
C THR A 63 -2.35 -9.31 -4.70
N VAL A 64 -1.77 -8.14 -4.52
CA VAL A 64 -2.38 -6.98 -3.85
C VAL A 64 -2.80 -5.97 -4.91
N VAL A 65 -3.94 -5.30 -4.73
CA VAL A 65 -4.30 -4.13 -5.54
C VAL A 65 -4.16 -2.88 -4.68
N ARG A 66 -3.27 -1.96 -5.06
CA ARG A 66 -3.22 -0.63 -4.43
C ARG A 66 -4.27 0.27 -5.06
N VAL A 67 -5.21 0.73 -4.26
CA VAL A 67 -6.27 1.67 -4.65
C VAL A 67 -5.87 3.09 -4.27
N ASN A 68 -6.48 4.08 -4.92
CA ASN A 68 -6.24 5.49 -4.60
C ASN A 68 -6.66 5.85 -3.16
N ASP A 69 -6.20 7.01 -2.67
CA ASP A 69 -6.60 7.51 -1.36
C ASP A 69 -8.13 7.69 -1.26
N ALA A 70 -8.67 7.58 -0.04
CA ALA A 70 -10.12 7.58 0.16
C ALA A 70 -10.81 8.94 -0.13
N ALA A 71 -10.06 10.03 -0.26
CA ALA A 71 -10.57 11.35 -0.65
C ALA A 71 -10.49 11.59 -2.18
N SER A 72 -9.76 10.73 -2.90
CA SER A 72 -9.60 10.77 -4.35
C SER A 72 -10.92 10.56 -5.08
N PRO A 73 -11.15 11.26 -6.21
CA PRO A 73 -12.28 10.97 -7.09
C PRO A 73 -12.20 9.58 -7.74
N PHE A 74 -11.04 8.91 -7.69
CA PHE A 74 -10.84 7.60 -8.30
C PHE A 74 -11.16 6.43 -7.37
N PHE A 75 -11.27 6.67 -6.06
CA PHE A 75 -11.37 5.65 -5.03
C PHE A 75 -12.54 4.68 -5.26
N GLU A 76 -13.75 5.21 -5.47
CA GLU A 76 -14.96 4.39 -5.61
C GLU A 76 -14.92 3.52 -6.88
N ASP A 77 -14.34 4.05 -7.97
CA ASP A 77 -14.16 3.29 -9.20
C ASP A 77 -13.13 2.17 -9.04
N ASP A 78 -12.06 2.40 -8.27
CA ASP A 78 -11.04 1.39 -7.99
C ASP A 78 -11.63 0.24 -7.16
N LEU A 79 -12.42 0.56 -6.13
CA LEU A 79 -13.14 -0.45 -5.35
C LEU A 79 -14.12 -1.23 -6.25
N ALA A 80 -14.83 -0.56 -7.16
CA ALA A 80 -15.69 -1.22 -8.13
C ALA A 80 -14.91 -2.09 -9.13
N ALA A 81 -13.64 -1.75 -9.43
CA ALA A 81 -12.73 -2.58 -10.20
C ALA A 81 -12.39 -3.86 -9.46
N VAL A 82 -11.88 -3.74 -8.23
CA VAL A 82 -11.49 -4.87 -7.37
C VAL A 82 -12.68 -5.80 -7.05
N ARG A 83 -13.89 -5.26 -6.87
CA ARG A 83 -15.09 -6.09 -6.60
C ARG A 83 -15.35 -7.15 -7.66
N GLY A 84 -14.99 -6.85 -8.92
CA GLY A 84 -15.18 -7.77 -10.04
C GLY A 84 -14.06 -8.80 -10.23
N THR A 85 -13.04 -8.82 -9.36
CA THR A 85 -11.87 -9.70 -9.49
C THR A 85 -11.81 -10.71 -8.34
N PRO A 86 -10.94 -11.74 -8.41
CA PRO A 86 -10.66 -12.62 -7.28
C PRO A 86 -9.71 -12.02 -6.23
N PHE A 87 -9.15 -10.82 -6.44
CA PHE A 87 -8.17 -10.24 -5.52
C PHE A 87 -8.82 -9.79 -4.21
N ARG A 88 -8.32 -10.30 -3.08
CA ARG A 88 -8.88 -10.04 -1.73
C ARG A 88 -7.89 -9.40 -0.76
N THR A 89 -6.77 -8.88 -1.28
CA THR A 89 -5.87 -8.02 -0.52
C THR A 89 -5.77 -6.66 -1.23
N VAL A 90 -6.14 -5.61 -0.52
CA VAL A 90 -6.12 -4.23 -1.02
C VAL A 90 -5.15 -3.41 -0.19
N MET A 91 -4.31 -2.63 -0.86
CA MET A 91 -3.53 -1.59 -0.22
C MET A 91 -4.26 -0.26 -0.35
N LEU A 92 -4.57 0.39 0.78
CA LEU A 92 -5.14 1.73 0.81
C LEU A 92 -4.02 2.76 0.88
N ALA A 93 -3.83 3.54 -0.19
CA ALA A 93 -2.90 4.67 -0.21
C ALA A 93 -3.33 5.76 0.78
N LYS A 94 -2.35 6.49 1.34
CA LYS A 94 -2.57 7.64 2.24
C LYS A 94 -3.64 7.35 3.31
N ALA A 95 -3.51 6.22 4.01
CA ALA A 95 -4.46 5.80 5.05
C ALA A 95 -4.30 6.69 6.30
N GLU A 96 -5.36 7.43 6.66
CA GLU A 96 -5.36 8.47 7.69
C GLU A 96 -6.36 8.23 8.83
N SER A 97 -7.32 7.32 8.67
CA SER A 97 -8.28 7.01 9.73
C SER A 97 -8.86 5.61 9.63
N ALA A 98 -9.39 5.12 10.75
CA ALA A 98 -10.16 3.88 10.76
C ALA A 98 -11.44 3.95 9.90
N GLU A 99 -12.01 5.14 9.72
CA GLU A 99 -13.17 5.34 8.85
C GLU A 99 -12.84 5.07 7.39
N GLN A 100 -11.68 5.53 6.91
CA GLN A 100 -11.25 5.25 5.54
C GLN A 100 -11.05 3.75 5.30
N VAL A 101 -10.48 3.04 6.28
CA VAL A 101 -10.38 1.57 6.23
C VAL A 101 -11.75 0.92 6.19
N ARG A 102 -12.70 1.37 7.03
CA ARG A 102 -14.07 0.84 7.02
C ARG A 102 -14.76 1.04 5.67
N ARG A 103 -14.57 2.18 5.02
CA ARG A 103 -15.09 2.40 3.66
C ARG A 103 -14.61 1.35 2.66
N VAL A 104 -13.34 0.91 2.75
CA VAL A 104 -12.82 -0.18 1.93
C VAL A 104 -13.52 -1.50 2.26
N THR A 105 -13.61 -1.87 3.54
CA THR A 105 -14.20 -3.15 3.96
C THR A 105 -15.72 -3.22 3.76
N ASP A 106 -16.41 -2.09 3.83
CA ASP A 106 -17.86 -1.99 3.56
C ASP A 106 -18.15 -2.15 2.07
N ALA A 107 -17.29 -1.59 1.21
CA ALA A 107 -17.42 -1.70 -0.24
C ALA A 107 -16.97 -3.06 -0.79
N LEU A 108 -16.04 -3.72 -0.11
CA LEU A 108 -15.43 -5.00 -0.46
C LEU A 108 -15.49 -5.96 0.73
N PRO A 109 -16.60 -6.68 0.92
CA PRO A 109 -16.70 -7.70 1.96
C PRO A 109 -15.57 -8.74 1.82
N ASP A 110 -15.06 -9.21 2.96
CA ASP A 110 -13.99 -10.23 3.07
C ASP A 110 -12.61 -9.79 2.54
N VAL A 111 -12.40 -8.50 2.25
CA VAL A 111 -11.08 -8.00 1.87
C VAL A 111 -10.16 -7.85 3.09
N GLN A 112 -8.88 -8.13 2.87
CA GLN A 112 -7.79 -7.80 3.78
C GLN A 112 -7.14 -6.49 3.35
N VAL A 113 -6.93 -5.57 4.29
CA VAL A 113 -6.39 -4.24 4.03
C VAL A 113 -4.94 -4.14 4.49
N ILE A 114 -4.07 -3.69 3.60
CA ILE A 114 -2.76 -3.14 3.92
C ILE A 114 -2.91 -1.62 3.98
N ALA A 115 -2.75 -1.01 5.14
CA ALA A 115 -2.86 0.43 5.27
C ALA A 115 -1.49 1.09 5.06
N LEU A 116 -1.38 1.95 4.05
CA LEU A 116 -0.16 2.71 3.79
C LEU A 116 -0.22 4.05 4.53
N CYS A 117 0.40 4.09 5.71
CA CYS A 117 0.50 5.25 6.57
C CYS A 117 1.67 6.14 6.11
N GLU A 118 1.39 7.05 5.17
CA GLU A 118 2.40 7.89 4.51
C GLU A 118 2.07 9.38 4.57
N THR A 119 1.22 9.80 5.51
CA THR A 119 0.97 11.20 5.80
C THR A 119 1.12 11.46 7.31
N ALA A 120 1.28 12.72 7.71
CA ALA A 120 1.33 13.07 9.13
C ALA A 120 0.11 12.54 9.92
N ALA A 121 -1.09 12.64 9.35
CA ALA A 121 -2.31 12.12 9.96
C ALA A 121 -2.28 10.59 10.05
N GLY A 122 -1.87 9.89 8.99
CA GLY A 122 -1.75 8.43 8.97
C GLY A 122 -0.73 7.88 9.97
N ILE A 123 0.41 8.56 10.16
CA ILE A 123 1.40 8.17 11.17
C ILE A 123 0.83 8.34 12.59
N VAL A 124 0.12 9.44 12.86
CA VAL A 124 -0.52 9.68 14.17
C VAL A 124 -1.65 8.69 14.44
N ALA A 125 -2.44 8.34 13.43
CA ALA A 125 -3.57 7.42 13.52
C ALA A 125 -3.18 5.94 13.37
N ALA A 126 -1.91 5.60 13.19
CA ALA A 126 -1.46 4.24 12.83
C ALA A 126 -1.98 3.15 13.79
N SER A 127 -2.05 3.43 15.09
CA SER A 127 -2.60 2.50 16.09
C SER A 127 -4.11 2.27 15.92
N GLU A 128 -4.88 3.33 15.68
CA GLU A 128 -6.33 3.24 15.45
C GLU A 128 -6.66 2.48 14.15
N ILE A 129 -5.85 2.74 13.11
CA ILE A 129 -5.93 2.03 11.83
C ILE A 129 -5.60 0.54 12.04
N ALA A 130 -4.52 0.21 12.74
CA ALA A 130 -4.13 -1.16 13.03
C ALA A 130 -5.14 -1.92 13.89
N GLU A 131 -5.94 -1.25 14.71
CA GLU A 131 -6.97 -1.90 15.52
C GLU A 131 -8.11 -2.50 14.67
N GLN A 132 -8.31 -2.01 13.44
CA GLN A 132 -9.40 -2.48 12.58
C GLN A 132 -9.22 -3.96 12.21
N SER A 133 -10.31 -4.73 12.29
CA SER A 133 -10.31 -6.18 12.04
C SER A 133 -9.91 -6.55 10.61
N GLY A 134 -10.29 -5.72 9.63
CA GLY A 134 -9.93 -5.90 8.22
C GLY A 134 -8.47 -5.59 7.89
N VAL A 135 -7.72 -4.92 8.78
CA VAL A 135 -6.31 -4.60 8.54
C VAL A 135 -5.44 -5.80 8.86
N VAL A 136 -4.57 -6.18 7.93
CA VAL A 136 -3.63 -7.30 8.09
C VAL A 136 -2.18 -6.84 8.16
N ALA A 137 -1.87 -5.67 7.59
CA ALA A 137 -0.54 -5.08 7.63
C ALA A 137 -0.60 -3.56 7.63
N LEU A 138 0.43 -2.94 8.21
CA LEU A 138 0.74 -1.53 7.97
C LEU A 138 2.00 -1.41 7.11
N MET A 139 1.98 -0.45 6.19
CA MET A 139 3.15 0.03 5.47
C MET A 139 3.35 1.52 5.76
N TRP A 140 4.55 2.04 5.56
CA TRP A 140 4.81 3.49 5.60
C TRP A 140 5.53 3.94 4.32
N GLY A 141 5.38 5.21 3.96
CA GLY A 141 6.01 5.85 2.80
C GLY A 141 6.73 7.11 3.22
N ALA A 142 8.01 7.26 2.84
CA ALA A 142 8.83 8.38 3.32
C ALA A 142 8.63 9.65 2.49
N GLU A 143 8.43 9.49 1.18
CA GLU A 143 8.33 10.54 0.19
C GLU A 143 7.02 11.32 0.37
N ASP A 144 5.89 10.62 0.39
CA ASP A 144 4.58 11.21 0.68
C ASP A 144 4.49 11.79 2.09
N LEU A 145 5.14 11.17 3.09
CA LEU A 145 5.15 11.71 4.44
C LEU A 145 5.77 13.10 4.45
N VAL A 146 6.91 13.25 3.78
CA VAL A 146 7.62 14.52 3.70
C VAL A 146 6.82 15.54 2.90
N ALA A 147 6.18 15.12 1.79
CA ALA A 147 5.31 15.99 1.02
C ALA A 147 4.12 16.49 1.86
N SER A 148 3.47 15.61 2.62
CA SER A 148 2.34 15.94 3.50
C SER A 148 2.71 16.95 4.60
N LEU A 149 3.97 16.96 5.03
CA LEU A 149 4.53 17.88 6.01
C LEU A 149 5.03 19.21 5.40
N GLY A 150 4.89 19.40 4.08
CA GLY A 150 5.40 20.58 3.37
C GLY A 150 6.91 20.58 3.17
N GLY A 151 7.57 19.41 3.34
CA GLY A 151 8.98 19.22 3.10
C GLY A 151 9.33 18.95 1.63
N ARG A 152 10.61 18.64 1.36
CA ARG A 152 11.11 18.41 0.00
C ARG A 152 12.00 17.17 -0.17
N SER A 153 12.43 16.54 0.92
CA SER A 153 13.34 15.40 0.87
C SER A 153 13.24 14.55 2.14
N SER A 154 13.07 13.23 1.97
CA SER A 154 13.02 12.23 3.03
C SER A 154 14.39 11.87 3.59
N ARG A 155 15.46 12.16 2.85
CA ARG A 155 16.84 11.72 3.16
C ARG A 155 17.80 12.91 3.33
N ARG A 156 18.87 12.67 4.08
CA ARG A 156 20.01 13.57 4.21
C ARG A 156 20.94 13.41 2.99
N PRO A 157 21.84 14.37 2.72
CA PRO A 157 23.01 14.08 1.90
C PRO A 157 23.72 12.84 2.44
N GLY A 158 23.91 11.81 1.60
CA GLY A 158 24.42 10.49 2.02
C GLY A 158 23.35 9.42 2.28
N GLY A 159 22.11 9.63 1.85
CA GLY A 159 21.11 8.55 1.72
C GLY A 159 20.35 8.17 2.99
N SER A 160 20.87 8.47 4.18
CA SER A 160 20.15 8.17 5.44
C SER A 160 18.82 8.93 5.56
N TYR A 161 17.78 8.28 6.09
CA TYR A 161 16.52 8.94 6.41
C TYR A 161 16.70 10.11 7.38
N ARG A 162 15.90 11.16 7.21
CA ARG A 162 15.75 12.26 8.20
C ARG A 162 14.98 11.77 9.42
N ASP A 163 15.11 12.47 10.54
CA ASP A 163 14.58 12.00 11.83
C ASP A 163 13.07 11.79 11.84
N VAL A 164 12.30 12.62 11.10
CA VAL A 164 10.86 12.43 10.98
C VAL A 164 10.49 11.13 10.25
N ALA A 165 11.26 10.74 9.23
CA ALA A 165 11.07 9.48 8.53
C ALA A 165 11.47 8.28 9.40
N VAL A 166 12.57 8.40 10.16
CA VAL A 166 12.97 7.39 11.16
C VAL A 166 11.89 7.22 12.24
N ALA A 167 11.34 8.32 12.74
CA ALA A 167 10.27 8.30 13.73
C ALA A 167 8.99 7.67 13.18
N ALA A 168 8.60 7.99 11.95
CA ALA A 168 7.45 7.39 11.27
C ALA A 168 7.60 5.89 11.07
N ARG A 169 8.77 5.44 10.58
CA ARG A 169 9.11 4.01 10.45
C ARG A 169 8.91 3.27 11.77
N ALA A 170 9.46 3.82 12.86
CA ALA A 170 9.34 3.23 14.19
C ALA A 170 7.89 3.24 14.70
N ALA A 171 7.16 4.34 14.51
CA ALA A 171 5.77 4.48 14.94
C ALA A 171 4.85 3.45 14.25
N VAL A 172 4.98 3.27 12.93
CA VAL A 172 4.19 2.30 12.17
C VAL A 172 4.55 0.87 12.55
N LEU A 173 5.84 0.56 12.73
CA LEU A 173 6.28 -0.76 13.22
C LEU A 173 5.70 -1.09 14.60
N LEU A 174 5.74 -0.12 15.53
CA LEU A 174 5.18 -0.30 16.88
C LEU A 174 3.66 -0.47 16.84
N ALA A 175 2.95 0.33 16.05
CA ALA A 175 1.50 0.21 15.90
C ALA A 175 1.10 -1.15 15.33
N ALA A 176 1.77 -1.61 14.28
CA ALA A 176 1.54 -2.94 13.72
C ALA A 176 1.79 -4.04 14.76
N GLY A 177 2.93 -3.98 15.46
CA GLY A 177 3.28 -4.97 16.50
C GLY A 177 2.29 -4.99 17.68
N ALA A 178 1.81 -3.82 18.13
CA ALA A 178 0.88 -3.69 19.25
C ALA A 178 -0.47 -4.38 18.99
N HIS A 179 -0.92 -4.40 17.73
CA HIS A 179 -2.19 -5.01 17.31
C HIS A 179 -2.01 -6.36 16.63
N GLY A 180 -0.79 -6.93 16.68
CA GLY A 180 -0.48 -8.19 16.01
C GLY A 180 -0.78 -8.13 14.52
N LYS A 181 -0.35 -7.07 13.83
CA LYS A 181 -0.41 -6.93 12.37
C LYS A 181 1.00 -7.07 11.79
N ALA A 182 1.09 -7.41 10.52
CA ALA A 182 2.37 -7.37 9.83
C ALA A 182 2.83 -5.92 9.58
N ALA A 183 4.14 -5.74 9.41
CA ALA A 183 4.73 -4.45 9.08
C ALA A 183 5.53 -4.59 7.78
N ILE A 184 5.28 -3.70 6.83
CA ILE A 184 5.99 -3.60 5.55
C ILE A 184 6.80 -2.30 5.58
N ASP A 185 8.08 -2.40 5.26
CA ASP A 185 8.97 -1.24 5.24
C ASP A 185 8.77 -0.41 3.96
N ALA A 186 9.20 0.84 3.97
CA ALA A 186 9.10 1.73 2.82
C ALA A 186 9.95 1.25 1.63
N VAL A 187 9.55 1.66 0.43
CA VAL A 187 10.33 1.41 -0.79
C VAL A 187 11.73 2.04 -0.73
N HIS A 188 12.70 1.38 -1.34
CA HIS A 188 13.99 1.99 -1.65
C HIS A 188 13.92 2.58 -3.06
N VAL A 189 13.85 3.92 -3.15
CA VAL A 189 13.56 4.61 -4.43
C VAL A 189 14.75 4.70 -5.38
N ASP A 190 15.98 4.64 -4.88
CA ASP A 190 17.18 4.60 -5.72
C ASP A 190 17.45 3.16 -6.18
N ILE A 191 16.85 2.77 -7.31
CA ILE A 191 16.92 1.39 -7.83
C ILE A 191 18.38 0.95 -8.10
N ALA A 192 19.29 1.89 -8.35
CA ALA A 192 20.70 1.58 -8.62
C ALA A 192 21.53 1.38 -7.35
N ASP A 193 21.04 1.84 -6.18
CA ASP A 193 21.69 1.70 -4.89
C ASP A 193 21.32 0.35 -4.25
N THR A 194 22.27 -0.59 -4.26
CA THR A 194 22.06 -1.96 -3.76
C THR A 194 22.81 -2.26 -2.46
N GLU A 195 23.48 -1.27 -1.85
CA GLU A 195 24.18 -1.39 -0.56
C GLU A 195 23.30 -0.99 0.63
#